data_AF-A0A946TRE7-F1
#
_entry.id   AF-A0A946TRE7-F1
#
_cell.length_a   1.000
_cell.length_b   1.000
_cell.length_c   1.000
_cell.angle_alpha   90.00
_cell.angle_beta   90.00
_cell.angle_gamma   90.00
#
_symmetry.space_group_name_H-M   'P 1'
#
loop_
_entity.id
_entity.type
_entity.pdbx_description
1 polymer ?
#
loop_
_entity_poly.entity_id
_entity_poly.type
_entity_poly.pdbx_seq_one_letter_code
_entity_poly.pdbx_strand_id
1 'polypeptide(L)'
;MSDDTPKLYNSKDDPPPMAPDPIVAGPCPITPLGHGVGVYWFLDTTFSVRSINERQMTQHVLNGLFGGRDQWLANTFPPLRQNNEIRWHHQNAVLYLVRECIKCGFFDPGVSLRGLGVWTEPTDRDPRALAVHQGNQILQIEYDAQDRPTISQLPPGQIGAHVYQSSSAMPHFAEAPVGTDVGELVYEHFKLWNWKQPDLDSRLVLGFAAGGVIVGAIQHRPTVWLVGDHGSGKSHILMSLERLLSKK
;
A
#
# COMPACT_ATOMS: atom_id res chain seq x y z
N MET A 1 -31.08 18.18 -46.16
CA MET A 1 -29.70 18.36 -45.66
C MET A 1 -29.80 19.24 -44.44
N SER A 2 -29.81 18.64 -43.24
CA SER A 2 -29.89 19.39 -41.97
C SER A 2 -28.52 19.98 -41.67
N ASP A 3 -28.51 21.29 -41.51
CA ASP A 3 -27.36 22.08 -41.08
C ASP A 3 -27.20 21.87 -39.57
N ASP A 4 -26.31 20.96 -39.19
CA ASP A 4 -26.07 20.56 -37.81
C ASP A 4 -24.81 21.27 -37.30
N THR A 5 -24.90 22.61 -37.24
CA THR A 5 -23.87 23.43 -36.62
C THR A 5 -23.99 23.31 -35.10
N PRO A 6 -22.96 22.87 -34.35
CA PRO A 6 -23.07 22.76 -32.90
C PRO A 6 -23.21 24.15 -32.28
N LYS A 7 -24.29 24.34 -31.50
CA LYS A 7 -24.57 25.58 -30.78
C LYS A 7 -23.45 25.88 -29.79
N LEU A 8 -22.92 27.10 -29.86
CA LEU A 8 -21.95 27.64 -28.91
C LEU A 8 -22.60 27.76 -27.53
N TYR A 9 -22.06 27.04 -26.54
CA TYR A 9 -22.40 27.25 -25.13
C TYR A 9 -21.85 28.60 -24.69
N ASN A 10 -22.76 29.53 -24.40
CA ASN A 10 -22.41 30.80 -23.78
C ASN A 10 -23.55 31.23 -22.86
N SER A 11 -23.52 30.81 -21.60
CA SER A 11 -24.29 31.48 -20.55
C SER A 11 -23.61 31.28 -19.20
N LYS A 12 -23.56 32.36 -18.40
CA LYS A 12 -23.01 32.38 -17.03
C LYS A 12 -23.95 31.70 -16.01
N ASP A 13 -25.04 31.10 -16.48
CA ASP A 13 -26.12 30.55 -15.66
C ASP A 13 -26.32 29.03 -15.88
N ASP A 14 -25.49 28.40 -16.72
CA ASP A 14 -25.51 26.94 -16.87
C ASP A 14 -24.92 26.30 -15.60
N PRO A 15 -25.56 25.25 -15.02
CA PRO A 15 -24.92 24.46 -13.98
C PRO A 15 -23.57 23.98 -14.52
N PRO A 16 -22.50 23.96 -13.70
CA PRO A 16 -21.18 23.57 -14.18
C PRO A 16 -21.33 22.25 -14.93
N PRO A 17 -20.87 22.18 -16.19
CA PRO A 17 -21.14 21.01 -17.02
C PRO A 17 -20.66 19.79 -16.25
N MET A 18 -21.58 18.84 -16.04
CA MET A 18 -21.22 17.54 -15.51
C MET A 18 -20.04 17.04 -16.35
N ALA A 19 -18.92 16.71 -15.70
CA ALA A 19 -17.70 16.37 -16.41
C ALA A 19 -18.05 15.33 -17.49
N PRO A 20 -17.75 15.62 -18.78
CA PRO A 20 -18.11 14.70 -19.84
C PRO A 20 -17.48 13.35 -19.53
N ASP A 21 -18.25 12.28 -19.70
CA ASP A 21 -17.70 10.96 -19.46
C ASP A 21 -16.48 10.74 -20.36
N PRO A 22 -15.39 10.19 -19.79
CA PRO A 22 -14.14 10.04 -20.52
C PRO A 22 -14.33 9.17 -21.75
N ILE A 23 -13.56 9.46 -22.81
CA ILE A 23 -13.40 8.52 -23.91
C ILE A 23 -12.48 7.41 -23.41
N VAL A 24 -13.05 6.31 -22.90
CA VAL A 24 -12.28 5.30 -22.16
C VAL A 24 -11.21 4.67 -23.06
N ALA A 25 -9.95 5.06 -22.86
CA ALA A 25 -8.77 4.59 -23.60
C ALA A 25 -8.18 3.27 -23.06
N GLY A 26 -8.95 2.53 -22.26
CA GLY A 26 -8.52 1.37 -21.47
C GLY A 26 -8.57 1.63 -19.95
N PRO A 27 -8.09 0.68 -19.12
CA PRO A 27 -8.11 0.83 -17.66
C PRO A 27 -7.30 2.04 -17.19
N CYS A 28 -7.78 2.74 -16.16
CA CYS A 28 -7.09 3.88 -15.57
C CYS A 28 -5.72 3.44 -14.99
N PRO A 29 -4.60 4.10 -15.36
CA PRO A 29 -3.27 3.76 -14.86
C PRO A 29 -3.05 3.87 -13.36
N ILE A 30 -3.92 4.62 -12.68
CA ILE A 30 -3.86 4.89 -11.24
C ILE A 30 -5.14 4.40 -10.58
N THR A 31 -5.07 4.11 -9.28
CA THR A 31 -6.23 3.67 -8.50
C THR A 31 -6.69 4.78 -7.57
N PRO A 32 -7.89 5.37 -7.75
CA PRO A 32 -8.50 6.24 -6.76
C PRO A 32 -8.75 5.46 -5.46
N LEU A 33 -8.36 6.02 -4.31
CA LEU A 33 -8.49 5.37 -3.01
C LEU A 33 -9.61 5.98 -2.16
N GLY A 34 -9.90 7.26 -2.36
CA GLY A 34 -10.97 7.98 -1.68
C GLY A 34 -10.63 9.43 -1.38
N HIS A 35 -11.38 10.04 -0.48
CA HIS A 35 -11.28 11.45 -0.13
C HIS A 35 -11.46 11.73 1.37
N GLY A 36 -11.16 12.96 1.79
CA GLY A 36 -11.25 13.39 3.19
C GLY A 36 -10.69 14.80 3.37
N VAL A 37 -11.48 15.70 3.99
CA VAL A 37 -11.09 17.09 4.30
C VAL A 37 -10.40 17.83 3.13
N GLY A 38 -10.96 17.72 1.91
CA GLY A 38 -10.40 18.37 0.71
C GLY A 38 -9.10 17.77 0.17
N VAL A 39 -8.70 16.61 0.69
CA VAL A 39 -7.59 15.79 0.22
C VAL A 39 -8.15 14.55 -0.48
N TYR A 40 -7.48 14.16 -1.55
CA TYR A 40 -7.80 12.98 -2.35
C TYR A 40 -6.59 12.06 -2.37
N TRP A 41 -6.84 10.75 -2.23
CA TRP A 41 -5.79 9.74 -2.23
C TRP A 41 -5.85 8.87 -3.47
N PHE A 42 -4.66 8.56 -3.98
CA PHE A 42 -4.47 7.73 -5.16
C PHE A 42 -3.32 6.77 -4.94
N LEU A 43 -3.41 5.60 -5.55
CA LEU A 43 -2.28 4.73 -5.79
C LEU A 43 -1.73 5.04 -7.19
N ASP A 44 -0.50 5.52 -7.25
CA ASP A 44 0.12 5.91 -8.52
C ASP A 44 0.60 4.68 -9.33
N THR A 45 1.20 4.92 -10.50
CA THR A 45 1.66 3.85 -11.38
C THR A 45 2.80 3.00 -10.82
N THR A 46 3.42 3.43 -9.72
CA THR A 46 4.47 2.71 -8.98
C THR A 46 3.95 2.04 -7.72
N PHE A 47 2.63 2.07 -7.51
CA PHE A 47 1.95 1.67 -6.30
C PHE A 47 2.34 2.48 -5.06
N SER A 48 2.70 3.76 -5.24
CA SER A 48 2.92 4.68 -4.14
C SER A 48 1.64 5.45 -3.82
N VAL A 49 1.33 5.61 -2.52
CA VAL A 49 0.16 6.37 -2.08
C VAL A 49 0.46 7.86 -2.18
N ARG A 50 -0.35 8.57 -2.95
CA ARG A 50 -0.25 10.01 -3.18
C ARG A 50 -1.46 10.68 -2.55
N SER A 51 -1.20 11.65 -1.67
CA SER A 51 -2.21 12.58 -1.18
C SER A 51 -2.10 13.88 -1.97
N ILE A 52 -3.22 14.36 -2.48
CA ILE A 52 -3.27 15.59 -3.28
C ILE A 52 -4.44 16.42 -2.79
N ASN A 53 -4.15 17.63 -2.34
CA ASN A 53 -5.20 18.61 -2.06
C ASN A 53 -5.83 19.09 -3.38
N GLU A 54 -7.12 19.41 -3.37
CA GLU A 54 -7.82 19.94 -4.55
C GLU A 54 -7.06 21.07 -5.27
N ARG A 55 -6.50 22.02 -4.51
CA ARG A 55 -5.74 23.16 -5.04
C ARG A 55 -4.41 22.77 -5.69
N GLN A 56 -3.88 21.59 -5.36
CA GLN A 56 -2.61 21.06 -5.85
C GLN A 56 -2.78 20.17 -7.09
N MET A 57 -4.01 19.89 -7.53
CA MET A 57 -4.30 19.09 -8.73
C MET A 57 -3.98 19.85 -10.03
N THR A 58 -2.75 20.34 -10.16
CA THR A 58 -2.22 21.01 -11.35
C THR A 58 -1.82 19.99 -12.42
N GLN A 59 -1.68 20.42 -13.67
CA GLN A 59 -1.28 19.54 -14.78
C GLN A 59 0.05 18.83 -14.52
N HIS A 60 1.04 19.52 -13.93
CA HIS A 60 2.34 18.94 -13.59
C HIS A 60 2.23 17.83 -12.54
N VAL A 61 1.43 18.06 -11.48
CA VAL A 61 1.20 17.06 -10.43
C VAL A 61 0.50 15.82 -10.99
N LEU A 62 -0.48 16.01 -11.88
CA LEU A 62 -1.16 14.91 -12.54
C LEU A 62 -0.23 14.14 -13.49
N ASN A 63 0.63 14.78 -14.29
CA ASN A 63 1.63 14.07 -15.08
C ASN A 63 2.54 13.18 -14.21
N GLY A 64 2.95 13.68 -13.04
CA GLY A 64 3.72 12.91 -12.06
C GLY A 64 2.93 11.77 -11.42
N LEU A 65 1.62 11.96 -11.16
CA LEU A 65 0.73 10.92 -10.65
C LEU A 65 0.53 9.78 -11.66
N PHE A 66 0.41 10.12 -12.95
CA PHE A 66 0.27 9.16 -14.04
C PHE A 66 1.61 8.60 -14.54
N GLY A 67 2.74 8.96 -13.92
CA GLY A 67 4.07 8.47 -14.30
C GLY A 67 4.46 8.79 -15.75
N GLY A 68 4.02 9.94 -16.27
CA GLY A 68 4.29 10.35 -17.66
C GLY A 68 3.50 9.60 -18.73
N ARG A 69 2.41 8.88 -18.36
CA ARG A 69 1.49 8.24 -19.33
C ARG A 69 0.57 9.26 -20.02
N ASP A 70 1.17 10.30 -20.61
CA ASP A 70 0.50 11.45 -21.20
C ASP A 70 -0.43 11.06 -22.36
N GLN A 71 -0.09 9.99 -23.09
CA GLN A 71 -0.94 9.46 -24.15
C GLN A 71 -2.28 8.93 -23.62
N TRP A 72 -2.29 8.28 -22.45
CA TRP A 72 -3.54 7.82 -21.86
C TRP A 72 -4.42 9.01 -21.48
N LEU A 73 -3.83 10.05 -20.89
CA LEU A 73 -4.52 11.28 -20.54
C LEU A 73 -5.07 12.00 -21.78
N ALA A 74 -4.29 12.08 -22.87
CA ALA A 74 -4.72 12.71 -24.12
C ALA A 74 -5.84 11.95 -24.83
N ASN A 75 -5.80 10.62 -24.81
CA ASN A 75 -6.87 9.81 -25.39
C ASN A 75 -8.15 9.89 -24.55
N THR A 76 -8.02 9.96 -23.22
CA THR A 76 -9.15 9.94 -22.28
C THR A 76 -9.80 11.31 -22.14
N PHE A 77 -8.99 12.36 -22.11
CA PHE A 77 -9.38 13.76 -21.97
C PHE A 77 -8.81 14.56 -23.14
N PRO A 78 -9.32 14.39 -24.36
CA PRO A 78 -8.79 15.09 -25.53
C PRO A 78 -8.96 16.61 -25.38
N PRO A 79 -8.06 17.40 -26.00
CA PRO A 79 -8.15 18.86 -25.93
C PRO A 79 -9.37 19.35 -26.71
N LEU A 80 -10.02 20.40 -26.21
CA LEU A 80 -11.05 21.12 -26.93
C LEU A 80 -10.38 21.99 -28.01
N ARG A 81 -10.06 21.40 -29.16
CA ARG A 81 -9.57 22.05 -30.39
C ARG A 81 -8.46 23.12 -30.19
N GLN A 82 -7.20 22.72 -30.10
CA GLN A 82 -6.11 23.60 -30.56
C GLN A 82 -4.78 22.87 -30.72
N ASN A 83 -4.12 23.14 -31.86
CA ASN A 83 -2.72 22.88 -32.23
C ASN A 83 -2.26 21.42 -32.10
N ASN A 84 -1.57 20.90 -33.11
CA ASN A 84 -1.03 19.53 -33.24
C ASN A 84 -0.08 19.04 -32.11
N GLU A 85 -0.09 19.64 -30.93
CA GLU A 85 0.57 19.17 -29.72
C GLU A 85 -0.36 18.23 -28.94
N ILE A 86 0.20 17.14 -28.41
CA ILE A 86 -0.52 16.24 -27.49
C ILE A 86 -0.70 16.98 -26.16
N ARG A 87 -1.82 17.71 -26.01
CA ARG A 87 -2.27 18.28 -24.74
C ARG A 87 -3.60 17.65 -24.36
N TRP A 88 -3.78 17.36 -23.07
CA TRP A 88 -5.03 16.80 -22.53
C TRP A 88 -5.82 17.84 -21.73
N HIS A 89 -7.14 17.69 -21.65
CA HIS A 89 -8.04 18.66 -21.01
C HIS A 89 -7.97 18.56 -19.48
N HIS A 90 -7.13 19.40 -18.89
CA HIS A 90 -6.78 19.36 -17.47
C HIS A 90 -7.98 19.35 -16.52
N GLN A 91 -8.93 20.28 -16.71
CA GLN A 91 -10.11 20.39 -15.85
C GLN A 91 -11.00 19.14 -15.89
N ASN A 92 -11.09 18.46 -17.04
CA ASN A 92 -11.91 17.26 -17.16
C ASN A 92 -11.27 16.09 -16.42
N ALA A 93 -9.94 15.97 -16.49
CA ALA A 93 -9.21 14.98 -15.71
C ALA A 93 -9.36 15.21 -14.20
N VAL A 94 -9.26 16.46 -13.73
CA VAL A 94 -9.46 16.79 -12.30
C VAL A 94 -10.87 16.40 -11.85
N LEU A 95 -11.90 16.84 -12.56
CA LEU A 95 -13.28 16.51 -12.20
C LEU A 95 -13.54 15.00 -12.22
N TYR A 96 -12.98 14.28 -13.20
CA TYR A 96 -13.04 12.82 -13.24
C TYR A 96 -12.39 12.19 -12.00
N LEU A 97 -11.15 12.57 -11.66
CA LEU A 97 -10.42 12.00 -10.53
C LEU A 97 -11.11 12.28 -9.19
N VAL A 98 -11.61 13.51 -9.01
CA VAL A 98 -12.40 13.87 -7.84
C VAL A 98 -13.66 13.02 -7.75
N ARG A 99 -14.39 12.85 -8.87
CA ARG A 99 -15.58 12.00 -8.93
C ARG A 99 -15.27 10.55 -8.58
N GLU A 100 -14.20 9.98 -9.10
CA GLU A 100 -13.83 8.59 -8.80
C GLU A 100 -13.40 8.41 -7.34
N CYS A 101 -12.65 9.35 -6.76
CA CYS A 101 -12.37 9.33 -5.32
C CYS A 101 -13.65 9.46 -4.47
N ILE A 102 -14.61 10.29 -4.88
CA ILE A 102 -15.90 10.42 -4.17
C ILE A 102 -16.67 9.10 -4.21
N LYS A 103 -16.64 8.37 -5.33
CA LYS A 103 -17.27 7.04 -5.43
C LYS A 103 -16.64 6.01 -4.48
N CYS A 104 -15.32 6.09 -4.26
CA CYS A 104 -14.63 5.24 -3.29
C CYS A 104 -15.01 5.56 -1.83
N GLY A 105 -15.46 6.79 -1.56
CA GLY A 105 -15.86 7.25 -0.23
C GLY A 105 -14.69 7.77 0.61
N PHE A 106 -14.90 7.80 1.93
CA PHE A 106 -13.91 8.32 2.87
C PHE A 106 -12.70 7.38 2.97
N PHE A 107 -11.51 7.95 2.86
CA PHE A 107 -10.26 7.20 3.00
C PHE A 107 -9.47 7.69 4.21
N ASP A 108 -9.18 6.77 5.13
CA ASP A 108 -8.30 7.03 6.27
C ASP A 108 -7.00 6.24 6.09
N PRO A 109 -5.87 6.90 5.76
CA PRO A 109 -4.60 6.22 5.62
C PRO A 109 -4.13 5.53 6.91
N GLY A 110 -4.54 6.01 8.09
CA GLY A 110 -4.19 5.40 9.38
C GLY A 110 -4.81 4.02 9.58
N VAL A 111 -5.95 3.76 8.94
CA VAL A 111 -6.69 2.48 9.05
C VAL A 111 -6.44 1.59 7.83
N SER A 112 -6.42 2.18 6.63
CA SER A 112 -6.38 1.45 5.37
C SER A 112 -4.97 1.09 4.90
N LEU A 113 -3.93 1.86 5.27
CA LEU A 113 -2.57 1.53 4.87
C LEU A 113 -2.03 0.36 5.68
N ARG A 114 -1.40 -0.57 4.96
CA ARG A 114 -0.73 -1.73 5.52
C ARG A 114 0.74 -1.63 5.17
N GLY A 115 1.58 -1.61 6.21
CA GLY A 115 3.04 -1.60 6.06
C GLY A 115 3.60 -3.00 5.80
N LEU A 116 4.92 -3.11 5.80
CA LEU A 116 5.62 -4.39 5.70
C LEU A 116 5.19 -5.37 6.80
N GLY A 117 5.26 -6.67 6.51
CA GLY A 117 4.93 -7.74 7.44
C GLY A 117 3.65 -8.50 7.07
N VAL A 118 3.15 -9.31 8.02
CA VAL A 118 1.97 -10.16 7.82
C VAL A 118 0.72 -9.49 8.39
N TRP A 119 -0.36 -9.51 7.63
CA TRP A 119 -1.66 -8.92 7.97
C TRP A 119 -2.78 -9.93 7.77
N THR A 120 -3.84 -9.82 8.56
CA THR A 120 -5.10 -10.49 8.26
C THR A 120 -5.76 -9.80 7.06
N GLU A 121 -6.14 -10.57 6.06
CA GLU A 121 -6.82 -10.08 4.87
C GLU A 121 -7.87 -11.13 4.43
N PRO A 122 -8.99 -11.21 5.16
CA PRO A 122 -10.09 -12.13 4.83
C PRO A 122 -10.52 -12.01 3.38
N THR A 123 -10.75 -13.14 2.72
CA THR A 123 -11.37 -13.18 1.40
C THR A 123 -12.77 -13.77 1.49
N ASP A 124 -13.56 -13.63 0.43
CA ASP A 124 -14.88 -14.29 0.33
C ASP A 124 -14.75 -15.83 0.42
N ARG A 125 -13.55 -16.37 0.17
CA ARG A 125 -13.26 -17.81 0.16
C ARG A 125 -12.67 -18.30 1.48
N ASP A 126 -11.86 -17.49 2.15
CA ASP A 126 -11.20 -17.84 3.41
C ASP A 126 -11.14 -16.65 4.38
N PRO A 127 -11.88 -16.70 5.51
CA PRO A 127 -11.84 -15.64 6.52
C PRO A 127 -10.52 -15.59 7.30
N ARG A 128 -9.65 -16.59 7.13
CA ARG A 128 -8.34 -16.70 7.78
C ARG A 128 -7.20 -16.26 6.89
N ALA A 129 -7.51 -15.80 5.67
CA ALA A 129 -6.51 -15.43 4.69
C ALA A 129 -5.58 -14.33 5.21
N LEU A 130 -4.33 -14.41 4.78
CA LEU A 130 -3.26 -13.51 5.16
C LEU A 130 -2.68 -12.81 3.95
N ALA A 131 -2.26 -11.57 4.14
CA ALA A 131 -1.45 -10.83 3.18
C ALA A 131 -0.07 -10.57 3.79
N VAL A 132 0.97 -11.06 3.12
CA VAL A 132 2.36 -10.87 3.50
C VAL A 132 2.98 -9.81 2.61
N HIS A 133 3.21 -8.63 3.16
CA HIS A 133 3.79 -7.51 2.44
C HIS A 133 5.32 -7.52 2.51
N GLN A 134 5.95 -7.79 1.36
CA GLN A 134 7.41 -7.88 1.22
C GLN A 134 8.04 -6.65 0.57
N GLY A 135 7.29 -5.56 0.41
CA GLY A 135 7.73 -4.30 -0.18
C GLY A 135 7.31 -4.12 -1.63
N ASN A 136 7.85 -4.94 -2.54
CA ASN A 136 7.53 -4.90 -3.98
C ASN A 136 6.62 -6.07 -4.42
N GLN A 137 6.21 -6.91 -3.48
CA GLN A 137 5.35 -8.08 -3.71
C GLN A 137 4.48 -8.32 -2.48
N ILE A 138 3.28 -8.83 -2.71
CA ILE A 138 2.38 -9.35 -1.68
C ILE A 138 2.21 -10.85 -1.90
N LEU A 139 2.37 -11.65 -0.84
CA LEU A 139 1.94 -13.04 -0.85
C LEU A 139 0.56 -13.13 -0.20
N GLN A 140 -0.45 -13.52 -0.97
CA GLN A 140 -1.77 -13.83 -0.44
C GLN A 140 -1.81 -15.31 -0.10
N ILE A 141 -2.06 -15.63 1.17
CA ILE A 141 -2.12 -16.99 1.69
C ILE A 141 -3.57 -17.29 2.05
N GLU A 142 -4.16 -18.28 1.40
CA GLU A 142 -5.50 -18.82 1.70
C GLU A 142 -5.36 -20.28 2.16
N TYR A 143 -6.21 -20.73 3.08
CA TYR A 143 -6.20 -22.08 3.62
C TYR A 143 -7.46 -22.83 3.22
N ASP A 144 -7.29 -24.06 2.71
CA ASP A 144 -8.42 -24.92 2.42
C ASP A 144 -9.04 -25.55 3.70
N ALA A 145 -10.06 -26.39 3.51
CA ALA A 145 -10.75 -27.08 4.60
C ALA A 145 -9.88 -28.13 5.33
N GLN A 146 -8.68 -28.43 4.84
CA GLN A 146 -7.69 -29.31 5.45
C GLN A 146 -6.47 -28.52 5.99
N ASP A 147 -6.60 -27.20 6.14
CA ASP A 147 -5.56 -26.27 6.59
C ASP A 147 -4.30 -26.26 5.70
N ARG A 148 -4.45 -26.63 4.42
CA ARG A 148 -3.35 -26.55 3.46
C ARG A 148 -3.28 -25.14 2.86
N PRO A 149 -2.12 -24.47 2.92
CA PRO A 149 -1.99 -23.13 2.37
C PRO A 149 -1.85 -23.16 0.84
N THR A 150 -2.52 -22.23 0.17
CA THR A 150 -2.26 -21.82 -1.20
C THR A 150 -1.65 -20.42 -1.17
N ILE A 151 -0.52 -20.23 -1.84
CA ILE A 151 0.20 -18.96 -1.86
C ILE A 151 0.13 -18.37 -3.26
N SER A 152 -0.48 -17.20 -3.37
CA SER A 152 -0.55 -16.41 -4.62
C SER A 152 0.36 -15.19 -4.51
N GLN A 153 1.11 -14.91 -5.57
CA GLN A 153 1.94 -13.71 -5.66
C GLN A 153 1.17 -12.59 -6.37
N LEU A 154 1.02 -11.46 -5.69
CA LEU A 154 0.35 -10.27 -6.20
C LEU A 154 1.32 -9.08 -6.23
N PRO A 155 1.16 -8.12 -7.16
CA PRO A 155 1.84 -6.84 -7.05
C PRO A 155 1.31 -6.06 -5.82
N PRO A 156 2.06 -5.04 -5.34
CA PRO A 156 1.49 -4.04 -4.44
C PRO A 156 0.24 -3.43 -5.06
N GLY A 157 -0.68 -2.94 -4.23
CA GLY A 157 -2.03 -2.67 -4.70
C GLY A 157 -3.03 -2.47 -3.58
N GLN A 158 -4.26 -2.20 -3.99
CA GLN A 158 -5.41 -2.32 -3.12
C GLN A 158 -5.89 -3.78 -3.08
N ILE A 159 -6.05 -4.34 -1.87
CA ILE A 159 -6.63 -5.66 -1.63
C ILE A 159 -7.76 -5.47 -0.62
N GLY A 160 -8.99 -5.75 -1.04
CA GLY A 160 -10.17 -5.45 -0.23
C GLY A 160 -10.24 -3.97 0.17
N ALA A 161 -10.35 -3.72 1.48
CA ALA A 161 -10.41 -2.37 2.05
C ALA A 161 -9.02 -1.77 2.35
N HIS A 162 -7.95 -2.53 2.14
CA HIS A 162 -6.60 -2.15 2.52
C HIS A 162 -5.72 -1.85 1.32
N VAL A 163 -4.68 -1.05 1.55
CA VAL A 163 -3.72 -0.66 0.53
C VAL A 163 -2.32 -1.03 0.99
N TYR A 164 -1.66 -1.80 0.13
CA TYR A 164 -0.28 -2.25 0.27
C TYR A 164 0.58 -1.51 -0.75
N GLN A 165 1.23 -0.44 -0.30
CA GLN A 165 2.03 0.40 -1.19
C GLN A 165 3.41 -0.20 -1.46
N SER A 166 4.03 0.16 -2.58
CA SER A 166 5.42 -0.20 -2.83
C SER A 166 6.34 0.33 -1.74
N SER A 167 7.30 -0.49 -1.32
CA SER A 167 8.38 -0.15 -0.40
C SER A 167 9.67 -0.86 -0.81
N SER A 168 10.80 -0.49 -0.21
CA SER A 168 12.05 -1.23 -0.34
C SER A 168 11.82 -2.71 -0.03
N ALA A 169 12.26 -3.58 -0.95
CA ALA A 169 12.05 -5.01 -0.82
C ALA A 169 12.69 -5.54 0.47
N MET A 170 11.92 -6.28 1.27
CA MET A 170 12.44 -7.07 2.38
C MET A 170 13.17 -8.31 1.86
N PRO A 171 13.99 -8.99 2.69
CA PRO A 171 14.37 -10.37 2.37
C PRO A 171 13.08 -11.18 2.21
N HIS A 172 12.97 -11.93 1.11
CA HIS A 172 11.82 -12.80 0.92
C HIS A 172 11.83 -13.89 2.00
N PHE A 173 10.63 -14.35 2.38
CA PHE A 173 10.53 -15.57 3.19
C PHE A 173 11.17 -16.73 2.43
N ALA A 174 11.74 -17.68 3.16
CA ALA A 174 12.27 -18.90 2.56
C ALA A 174 11.14 -19.61 1.77
N GLU A 175 11.47 -20.14 0.59
CA GLU A 175 10.51 -20.83 -0.29
C GLU A 175 9.96 -22.12 0.34
N ALA A 176 10.72 -22.72 1.25
CA ALA A 176 10.33 -23.90 2.00
C ALA A 176 10.49 -23.66 3.51
N PRO A 177 9.69 -24.34 4.36
CA PRO A 177 9.92 -24.36 5.79
C PRO A 177 11.35 -24.80 6.11
N VAL A 178 12.03 -24.02 6.95
CA VAL A 178 13.33 -24.40 7.51
C VAL A 178 13.11 -25.25 8.77
N GLY A 179 14.13 -26.04 9.13
CA GLY A 179 14.11 -26.79 10.38
C GLY A 179 14.18 -25.88 11.61
N THR A 180 13.94 -26.48 12.78
CA THR A 180 14.02 -25.77 14.07
C THR A 180 15.45 -25.37 14.44
N ASP A 181 16.45 -25.95 13.78
CA ASP A 181 17.87 -25.66 13.95
C ASP A 181 18.20 -24.17 13.70
N VAL A 182 17.55 -23.54 12.72
CA VAL A 182 17.72 -22.10 12.47
C VAL A 182 17.22 -21.27 13.65
N GLY A 183 16.09 -21.64 14.24
CA GLY A 183 15.56 -21.00 15.44
C GLY A 183 16.45 -21.21 16.66
N GLU A 184 17.02 -22.41 16.80
CA GLU A 184 17.95 -22.76 17.87
C GLU A 184 19.25 -21.94 17.80
N LEU A 185 19.77 -21.69 16.59
CA LEU A 185 20.94 -20.81 16.41
C LEU A 185 20.68 -19.39 16.92
N VAL A 186 19.50 -18.83 16.64
CA VAL A 186 19.12 -17.48 17.11
C VAL A 186 18.86 -17.49 18.61
N TYR A 187 18.27 -18.56 19.15
CA TYR A 187 18.07 -18.75 20.59
C TYR A 187 19.40 -18.77 21.35
N GLU A 188 20.36 -19.58 20.91
CA GLU A 188 21.67 -19.71 21.53
C GLU A 188 22.46 -18.41 21.45
N HIS A 189 22.31 -17.61 20.37
CA HIS A 189 22.86 -16.25 20.31
C HIS A 189 22.31 -15.38 21.44
N PHE A 190 20.98 -15.31 21.63
CA PHE A 190 20.39 -14.49 22.69
C PHE A 190 20.71 -14.99 24.10
N LYS A 191 21.07 -16.26 24.27
CA LYS A 191 21.49 -16.86 25.53
C LYS A 191 22.86 -16.39 26.03
N LEU A 192 23.67 -15.76 25.17
CA LEU A 192 25.00 -15.25 25.51
C LEU A 192 24.99 -14.06 26.50
N TRP A 193 23.84 -13.44 26.74
CA TRP A 193 23.72 -12.34 27.69
C TRP A 193 23.59 -12.84 29.15
N ASN A 194 24.02 -12.00 30.09
CA ASN A 194 23.94 -12.30 31.52
C ASN A 194 22.52 -12.08 32.06
N TRP A 195 21.61 -12.97 31.67
CA TRP A 195 20.22 -12.97 32.08
C TRP A 195 20.03 -13.41 33.54
N LYS A 196 18.93 -12.98 34.15
CA LYS A 196 18.53 -13.48 35.47
C LYS A 196 18.01 -14.92 35.36
N GLN A 197 17.29 -15.21 34.28
CA GLN A 197 16.79 -16.53 33.93
C GLN A 197 17.19 -16.85 32.48
N PRO A 198 18.40 -17.38 32.24
CA PRO A 198 18.97 -17.51 30.90
C PRO A 198 18.07 -18.17 29.86
N ASP A 199 17.39 -19.26 30.22
CA ASP A 199 16.53 -19.96 29.25
C ASP A 199 15.22 -19.21 28.98
N LEU A 200 14.60 -18.62 30.00
CA LEU A 200 13.32 -17.91 29.87
C LEU A 200 13.51 -16.56 29.17
N ASP A 201 14.42 -15.74 29.66
CA ASP A 201 14.61 -14.37 29.17
C ASP A 201 15.03 -14.35 27.70
N SER A 202 15.94 -15.25 27.29
CA SER A 202 16.37 -15.41 25.89
C SER A 202 15.23 -15.87 24.99
N ARG A 203 14.40 -16.81 25.47
CA ARG A 203 13.25 -17.33 24.72
C ARG A 203 12.17 -16.26 24.55
N LEU A 204 11.98 -15.37 25.53
CA LEU A 204 11.10 -14.21 25.40
C LEU A 204 11.59 -13.22 24.35
N VAL A 205 12.90 -12.97 24.27
CA VAL A 205 13.49 -12.11 23.23
C VAL A 205 13.32 -12.73 21.84
N LEU A 206 13.56 -14.04 21.69
CA LEU A 206 13.32 -14.74 20.42
C LEU A 206 11.84 -14.69 20.03
N GLY A 207 10.93 -14.95 20.97
CA GLY A 207 9.49 -14.87 20.73
C GLY A 207 9.04 -13.47 20.33
N PHE A 208 9.63 -12.43 20.92
CA PHE A 208 9.39 -11.05 20.51
C PHE A 208 9.89 -10.76 19.08
N ALA A 209 11.06 -11.26 18.71
CA ALA A 209 11.58 -11.14 17.35
C ALA A 209 10.65 -11.81 16.33
N ALA A 210 10.25 -13.06 16.59
CA ALA A 210 9.31 -13.80 15.73
C ALA A 210 7.95 -13.09 15.64
N GLY A 211 7.43 -12.60 16.77
CA GLY A 211 6.19 -11.84 16.83
C GLY A 211 6.22 -10.54 16.05
N GLY A 212 7.38 -9.87 15.97
CA GLY A 212 7.56 -8.63 15.20
C GLY A 212 7.26 -8.79 13.71
N VAL A 213 7.50 -9.97 13.14
CA VAL A 213 7.25 -10.26 11.71
C VAL A 213 5.75 -10.42 11.41
N ILE A 214 4.99 -10.97 12.36
CA ILE A 214 3.57 -11.29 12.22
C ILE A 214 2.63 -10.34 12.97
N VAL A 215 3.17 -9.21 13.44
CA VAL A 215 2.47 -8.29 14.37
C VAL A 215 1.17 -7.70 13.79
N GLY A 216 1.07 -7.59 12.47
CA GLY A 216 -0.15 -7.14 11.78
C GLY A 216 -1.26 -8.19 11.73
N ALA A 217 -0.94 -9.47 11.96
CA ALA A 217 -1.88 -10.59 11.92
C ALA A 217 -2.35 -11.05 13.32
N ILE A 218 -1.65 -10.65 14.38
CA ILE A 218 -2.02 -11.00 15.76
C ILE A 218 -2.85 -9.89 16.42
N GLN A 219 -3.85 -10.29 17.22
CA GLN A 219 -4.73 -9.34 17.91
C GLN A 219 -4.03 -8.60 19.05
N HIS A 220 -3.17 -9.31 19.79
CA HIS A 220 -2.42 -8.75 20.91
C HIS A 220 -0.96 -8.61 20.54
N ARG A 221 -0.48 -7.36 20.47
CA ARG A 221 0.91 -7.06 20.13
C ARG A 221 1.78 -7.18 21.37
N PRO A 222 2.65 -8.20 21.46
CA PRO A 222 3.53 -8.33 22.62
C PRO A 222 4.48 -7.13 22.67
N THR A 223 4.68 -6.59 23.87
CA THR A 223 5.66 -5.53 24.13
C THR A 223 6.68 -6.08 25.11
N VAL A 224 7.96 -5.85 24.83
CA VAL A 224 9.05 -6.24 25.72
C VAL A 224 9.69 -5.00 26.31
N TRP A 225 9.89 -5.02 27.62
CA TRP A 225 10.69 -4.03 28.33
C TRP A 225 11.99 -4.68 28.81
N LEU A 226 13.12 -4.28 28.22
CA LEU A 226 14.45 -4.74 28.63
C LEU A 226 14.97 -3.89 29.80
N VAL A 227 15.06 -4.49 30.99
CA VAL A 227 15.59 -3.85 32.21
C VAL A 227 16.98 -4.37 32.53
N GLY A 228 17.85 -3.50 33.05
CA GLY A 228 19.16 -3.89 33.58
C GLY A 228 20.01 -2.65 33.85
N ASP A 229 21.09 -2.81 34.61
CA ASP A 229 21.99 -1.72 34.97
C ASP A 229 22.77 -1.16 33.78
N HIS A 230 23.43 -0.02 33.97
CA HIS A 230 24.34 0.51 32.97
C HIS A 230 25.43 -0.52 32.64
N GLY A 231 25.77 -0.68 31.35
CA GLY A 231 26.74 -1.68 30.90
C GLY A 231 26.21 -3.11 30.74
N SER A 232 24.92 -3.39 31.03
CA SER A 232 24.35 -4.75 30.94
C SER A 232 24.11 -5.28 29.52
N GLY A 233 24.52 -4.55 28.48
CA GLY A 233 24.39 -5.00 27.08
C GLY A 233 23.02 -4.80 26.42
N LYS A 234 22.05 -4.11 27.06
CA LYS A 234 20.70 -3.85 26.49
C LYS A 234 20.72 -3.30 25.07
N SER A 235 21.55 -2.28 24.81
CA SER A 235 21.65 -1.68 23.48
C SER A 235 22.14 -2.68 22.43
N HIS A 236 23.00 -3.63 22.81
CA HIS A 236 23.49 -4.66 21.89
C HIS A 236 22.41 -5.68 21.55
N ILE A 237 21.53 -6.05 22.51
CA ILE A 237 20.36 -6.89 22.23
C ILE A 237 19.44 -6.20 21.22
N LEU A 238 19.14 -4.91 21.45
CA LEU A 238 18.31 -4.12 20.53
C LEU A 238 18.94 -4.02 19.13
N MET A 239 20.26 -3.87 19.04
CA MET A 239 20.98 -3.88 17.76
C MET A 239 20.94 -5.26 17.09
N SER A 240 21.06 -6.37 17.83
CA SER A 240 20.89 -7.72 17.28
C SER A 240 19.49 -7.94 16.74
N LEU A 241 18.46 -7.48 17.45
CA LEU A 241 17.07 -7.50 16.99
C LEU A 241 16.88 -6.64 15.73
N GLU A 242 17.43 -5.42 15.70
CA GLU A 242 17.37 -4.55 14.51
C GLU A 242 18.00 -5.25 13.32
N ARG A 243 19.18 -5.87 13.45
CA ARG A 243 19.85 -6.58 12.35
C ARG A 243 19.13 -7.85 11.91
N LEU A 244 18.48 -8.56 12.82
CA LEU A 244 17.71 -9.75 12.50
C LEU A 244 16.45 -9.41 11.71
N LEU A 245 15.80 -8.30 12.04
CA LEU A 245 14.50 -7.89 11.49
C LEU A 245 14.60 -6.86 10.36
N SER A 246 15.72 -6.12 10.29
CA SER A 246 15.90 -4.99 9.38
C SER A 246 17.13 -5.20 8.51
N LYS A 247 17.04 -4.80 7.23
CA LYS A 247 18.21 -4.69 6.35
C LYS A 247 19.07 -3.49 6.77
N LYS A 248 20.13 -3.72 7.54
CA LYS A 248 21.34 -2.89 7.50
C LYS A 248 22.55 -3.81 7.37
#